data_AF-V2UJP8-F1
#
_entry.id   AF-V2UJP8-F1
#
_cell.length_a   1.000
_cell.length_b   1.000
_cell.length_c   1.000
_cell.angle_alpha   90.00
_cell.angle_beta   90.00
_cell.angle_gamma   90.00
#
_symmetry.space_group_name_H-M   'P 1'
#
loop_
_entity.id
_entity.type
_entity.pdbx_description
1 polymer ?
#
loop_
_entity_poly.entity_id
_entity_poly.type
_entity_poly.pdbx_seq_one_letter_code
_entity_poly.pdbx_strand_id
1 'polypeptide(L)'
;MALKCEAKKKDGGHCQNSAGHGTDHVGTGRCRFHDRGAKAKNKNAQKHGMYARVFSDTDIQEALELQGNLKYELAITRSQLINLLKAQKENNQQGLVLEEISERTIAHENSENAVKESQPFERKRIFKRLDFTNEFCRLVSLITKLEIAILDMQLKQLAIDELKRRKEPKQGQNDLDHMTDRELDEKIMELFS
;
A
#
# COMPACT_ATOMS: atom_id res chain seq x y z
N MET A 1 50.46 -17.16 -17.93
CA MET A 1 49.35 -18.14 -17.98
C MET A 1 48.04 -17.39 -17.72
N ALA A 2 47.03 -17.54 -18.56
CA ALA A 2 45.73 -16.91 -18.31
C ALA A 2 45.00 -17.63 -17.17
N LEU A 3 44.56 -16.88 -16.16
CA LEU A 3 43.77 -17.41 -15.04
C LEU A 3 42.45 -17.98 -15.59
N LYS A 4 42.08 -19.19 -15.15
CA LYS A 4 40.84 -19.87 -15.56
C LYS A 4 39.73 -19.64 -14.55
N CYS A 5 38.49 -19.73 -15.00
CA CYS A 5 37.31 -19.60 -14.15
C CYS A 5 37.28 -20.70 -13.07
N GLU A 6 37.06 -20.29 -11.82
CA GLU A 6 37.12 -21.15 -10.62
C GLU A 6 35.86 -22.02 -10.38
N ALA A 7 34.98 -22.15 -11.37
CA ALA A 7 33.75 -22.91 -11.22
C ALA A 7 33.96 -24.40 -11.51
N LYS A 8 33.42 -25.27 -10.64
CA LYS A 8 33.35 -26.72 -10.86
C LYS A 8 32.13 -27.08 -11.70
N LYS A 9 32.34 -27.87 -12.75
CA LYS A 9 31.31 -28.51 -13.56
C LYS A 9 30.62 -29.61 -12.75
N LYS A 10 29.44 -30.04 -13.20
CA LYS A 10 28.71 -31.17 -12.59
C LYS A 10 29.52 -32.47 -12.61
N ASP A 11 30.34 -32.66 -13.63
CA ASP A 11 31.21 -33.84 -13.79
C ASP A 11 32.54 -33.73 -13.01
N GLY A 12 32.66 -32.81 -12.06
CA GLY A 12 33.83 -32.62 -11.19
C GLY A 12 35.00 -31.85 -11.81
N GLY A 13 35.04 -31.68 -13.14
CA GLY A 13 36.06 -30.88 -13.82
C GLY A 13 35.91 -29.36 -13.62
N HIS A 14 36.98 -28.58 -13.84
CA HIS A 14 36.94 -27.11 -13.72
C HIS A 14 36.52 -26.44 -15.04
N CYS A 15 35.94 -25.24 -14.95
CA CYS A 15 35.61 -24.41 -16.10
C CYS A 15 36.88 -24.05 -16.90
N GLN A 16 36.79 -24.15 -18.24
CA GLN A 16 37.93 -23.90 -19.13
C GLN A 16 37.98 -22.47 -19.66
N ASN A 17 36.92 -21.69 -19.45
CA ASN A 17 36.90 -20.29 -19.83
C ASN A 17 37.91 -19.50 -19.00
N SER A 18 38.46 -18.44 -19.59
CA SER A 18 39.24 -17.45 -18.87
C SER A 18 38.45 -16.89 -17.68
N ALA A 19 39.14 -16.59 -16.59
CA ALA A 19 38.57 -15.91 -15.44
C ALA A 19 37.93 -14.59 -15.89
N GLY A 20 36.73 -14.28 -15.39
CA GLY A 20 35.96 -13.09 -15.77
C GLY A 20 35.54 -13.03 -17.25
N HIS A 21 35.56 -14.15 -17.99
CA HIS A 21 35.12 -14.15 -19.39
C HIS A 21 33.65 -13.70 -19.51
N GLY A 22 33.42 -12.59 -20.23
CA GLY A 22 32.11 -12.00 -20.45
C GLY A 22 31.55 -11.20 -19.26
N THR A 23 32.40 -10.81 -18.29
CA THR A 23 32.04 -9.94 -17.15
C THR A 23 32.93 -8.70 -17.11
N ASP A 24 32.61 -7.73 -16.24
CA ASP A 24 33.39 -6.49 -16.06
C ASP A 24 34.73 -6.71 -15.33
N HIS A 25 35.01 -7.95 -14.89
CA HIS A 25 36.17 -8.30 -14.07
C HIS A 25 37.05 -9.38 -14.76
N VAL A 26 37.44 -9.10 -16.01
CA VAL A 26 38.30 -9.97 -16.83
C VAL A 26 39.61 -10.30 -16.12
N GLY A 27 39.97 -11.59 -16.09
CA GLY A 27 41.18 -12.08 -15.45
C GLY A 27 41.01 -12.51 -13.99
N THR A 28 39.83 -12.32 -13.38
CA THR A 28 39.56 -12.72 -11.99
C THR A 28 38.21 -13.44 -11.84
N GLY A 29 38.08 -14.34 -10.86
CA GLY A 29 36.80 -14.94 -10.48
C GLY A 29 36.11 -15.83 -11.53
N ARG A 30 34.77 -15.89 -11.48
CA ARG A 30 33.95 -16.76 -12.33
C ARG A 30 33.56 -16.07 -13.64
N CYS A 31 33.43 -16.84 -14.72
CA CYS A 31 32.96 -16.31 -16.00
C CYS A 31 31.43 -16.08 -15.96
N ARG A 32 30.90 -15.30 -16.90
CA ARG A 32 29.46 -14.95 -17.04
C ARG A 32 28.49 -16.15 -16.95
N PHE A 33 28.90 -17.31 -17.45
CA PHE A 33 28.07 -18.53 -17.43
C PHE A 33 28.01 -19.24 -16.07
N HIS A 34 28.93 -18.94 -15.16
CA HIS A 34 29.02 -19.54 -13.82
C HIS A 34 28.87 -18.53 -12.70
N ASP A 35 28.93 -17.24 -13.05
CA ASP A 35 28.37 -16.18 -12.24
C ASP A 35 26.84 -16.28 -12.39
N ARG A 36 26.24 -17.20 -11.61
CA ARG A 36 24.78 -17.25 -11.45
C ARG A 36 24.37 -15.86 -11.02
N GLY A 37 23.56 -15.20 -11.84
CA GLY A 37 23.33 -13.76 -11.79
C GLY A 37 23.26 -13.19 -10.38
N ALA A 38 23.76 -11.95 -10.26
CA ALA A 38 23.67 -11.05 -9.11
C ALA A 38 23.17 -11.72 -7.81
N LYS A 39 24.11 -12.06 -6.90
CA LYS A 39 23.82 -12.58 -5.55
C LYS A 39 22.62 -11.87 -4.92
N ALA A 40 21.79 -12.59 -4.18
CA ALA A 40 20.67 -11.99 -3.43
C ALA A 40 21.18 -10.74 -2.65
N LYS A 41 20.52 -9.60 -2.85
CA LYS A 41 20.89 -8.24 -2.37
C LYS A 41 21.92 -7.44 -3.19
N ASN A 42 22.28 -7.87 -4.41
CA ASN A 42 23.01 -7.02 -5.37
C ASN A 42 22.05 -6.01 -6.04
N LYS A 43 22.50 -4.78 -6.33
CA LYS A 43 21.73 -3.72 -7.01
C LYS A 43 21.16 -4.15 -8.38
N ASN A 44 21.75 -5.13 -9.05
CA ASN A 44 21.22 -5.70 -10.30
C ASN A 44 20.12 -6.77 -10.08
N ALA A 45 19.84 -7.17 -8.83
CA ALA A 45 18.82 -8.14 -8.46
C ALA A 45 17.54 -7.49 -7.89
N GLN A 46 17.51 -6.17 -7.75
CA GLN A 46 16.34 -5.42 -7.29
C GLN A 46 16.22 -4.10 -8.06
N LYS A 47 14.99 -3.55 -8.03
CA LYS A 47 14.64 -2.12 -8.17
C LYS A 47 14.28 -1.61 -9.56
N HIS A 48 13.23 -2.17 -10.17
CA HIS A 48 12.18 -1.38 -10.81
C HIS A 48 10.96 -2.32 -10.90
N GLY A 49 10.04 -2.24 -9.95
CA GLY A 49 8.72 -2.86 -10.15
C GLY A 49 8.08 -2.28 -11.42
N MET A 50 7.06 -2.93 -11.98
CA MET A 50 6.36 -2.49 -13.22
C MET A 50 6.08 -0.97 -13.27
N TYR A 51 5.92 -0.36 -12.09
CA TYR A 51 5.60 1.04 -11.88
C TYR A 51 6.77 2.00 -11.73
N ALA A 52 8.03 1.54 -11.65
CA ALA A 52 9.17 2.46 -11.43
C ALA A 52 9.52 3.35 -12.63
N ARG A 53 8.92 3.07 -13.80
CA ARG A 53 8.95 3.98 -14.96
C ARG A 53 7.97 5.15 -14.81
N VAL A 54 6.91 4.95 -14.02
CA VAL A 54 5.77 5.87 -13.91
C VAL A 54 5.81 6.63 -12.59
N PHE A 55 6.25 5.97 -11.53
CA PHE A 55 6.30 6.51 -10.18
C PHE A 55 7.72 6.40 -9.64
N SER A 56 8.20 7.50 -9.08
CA SER A 56 9.42 7.55 -8.31
C SER A 56 9.22 6.90 -6.93
N ASP A 57 10.32 6.55 -6.27
CA ASP A 57 10.26 6.02 -4.90
C ASP A 57 9.61 7.04 -3.93
N THR A 58 9.73 8.34 -4.22
CA THR A 58 9.06 9.41 -3.46
C THR A 58 7.55 9.40 -3.67
N ASP A 59 7.06 9.24 -4.91
CA ASP A 59 5.61 9.19 -5.19
C ASP A 59 4.94 8.00 -4.49
N ILE A 60 5.64 6.87 -4.41
CA ILE A 60 5.15 5.67 -3.73
C ILE A 60 5.09 5.92 -2.21
N GLN A 61 6.09 6.61 -1.66
CA GLN A 61 6.14 6.90 -0.23
C GLN A 61 5.07 7.93 0.17
N GLU A 62 4.87 8.97 -0.63
CA GLU A 62 3.76 9.91 -0.46
C GLU A 62 2.40 9.22 -0.55
N ALA A 63 2.22 8.29 -1.50
CA ALA A 63 0.98 7.52 -1.61
C ALA A 63 0.71 6.62 -0.38
N LEU A 64 1.76 6.07 0.23
CA LEU A 64 1.65 5.29 1.48
C LEU A 64 1.31 6.18 2.68
N GLU A 65 1.83 7.40 2.73
CA GLU A 65 1.51 8.39 3.77
C GLU A 65 0.08 8.91 3.63
N LEU A 66 -0.43 9.01 2.41
CA LEU A 66 -1.82 9.34 2.10
C LEU A 66 -2.79 8.18 2.37
N GLN A 67 -2.30 6.99 2.73
CA GLN A 67 -3.13 5.85 3.05
C GLN A 67 -3.92 6.11 4.35
N GLY A 68 -5.09 6.72 4.20
CA GLY A 68 -5.99 7.01 5.31
C GLY A 68 -6.48 5.76 6.03
N ASN A 69 -6.83 5.91 7.30
CA ASN A 69 -7.43 4.84 8.09
C ASN A 69 -8.95 4.81 7.84
N LEU A 70 -9.48 3.67 7.41
CA LEU A 70 -10.91 3.48 7.17
C LEU A 70 -11.78 3.86 8.38
N LYS A 71 -11.26 3.71 9.61
CA LYS A 71 -11.97 4.13 10.83
C LYS A 71 -12.09 5.66 10.93
N TYR A 72 -11.07 6.40 10.51
CA TYR A 72 -11.13 7.87 10.46
C TYR A 72 -12.09 8.33 9.37
N GLU A 73 -12.06 7.71 8.18
CA GLU A 73 -13.02 8.01 7.11
C GLU A 73 -14.46 7.75 7.53
N LEU A 74 -14.71 6.64 8.23
CA LEU A 74 -16.03 6.34 8.79
C LEU A 74 -16.48 7.40 9.80
N ALA A 75 -15.57 7.85 10.69
CA ALA A 75 -15.87 8.88 11.66
C ALA A 75 -16.20 10.23 10.98
N ILE A 76 -15.40 10.65 10.01
CA ILE A 76 -15.62 11.87 9.22
C ILE A 76 -16.97 11.80 8.51
N THR A 77 -17.26 10.67 7.84
CA THR A 77 -18.52 10.50 7.11
C THR A 77 -19.73 10.56 8.04
N ARG A 78 -19.63 9.98 9.24
CA ARG A 78 -20.68 10.10 10.28
C ARG A 78 -20.84 11.55 10.76
N SER A 79 -19.74 12.28 10.97
CA SER A 79 -19.80 13.70 11.31
C SER A 79 -20.45 14.54 10.20
N GLN A 80 -20.15 14.26 8.93
CA GLN A 80 -20.79 14.92 7.79
C GLN A 80 -22.31 14.64 7.76
N LEU A 81 -22.71 13.39 8.00
CA LEU A 81 -24.13 13.02 8.07
C LEU A 81 -24.85 13.78 9.19
N ILE A 82 -24.23 13.88 10.37
CA ILE A 82 -24.78 14.65 11.51
C ILE A 82 -24.94 16.13 11.14
N ASN A 83 -23.94 16.72 10.49
CA ASN A 83 -24.00 18.11 10.07
C ASN A 83 -25.10 18.34 9.03
N LEU A 84 -25.27 17.41 8.09
CA LEU A 84 -26.34 17.44 7.09
C LEU A 84 -27.73 17.35 7.74
N LEU A 85 -27.92 16.48 8.73
CA LEU A 85 -29.16 16.37 9.50
C LEU A 85 -29.49 17.66 10.26
N LYS A 86 -28.47 18.30 10.87
CA LYS A 86 -28.63 19.60 11.54
C LYS A 86 -29.05 20.67 10.54
N ALA A 87 -28.34 20.78 9.42
CA ALA A 87 -28.66 21.74 8.36
C ALA A 87 -30.06 21.52 7.77
N GLN A 88 -30.51 20.27 7.62
CA GLN A 88 -31.87 19.96 7.18
C GLN A 88 -32.91 20.43 8.21
N LYS A 89 -32.65 20.17 9.50
CA LYS A 89 -33.55 20.60 10.58
C LYS A 89 -33.67 22.12 10.62
N GLU A 90 -32.55 22.83 10.50
CA GLU A 90 -32.52 24.29 10.44
C GLU A 90 -33.28 24.83 9.23
N ASN A 91 -33.06 24.24 8.04
CA ASN A 91 -33.83 24.58 6.83
C ASN A 91 -35.34 24.36 6.98
N ASN A 92 -35.74 23.25 7.60
CA ASN A 92 -37.15 22.97 7.84
C ASN A 92 -37.78 23.92 8.86
N GLN A 93 -36.98 24.48 9.78
CA GLN A 93 -37.44 25.42 10.81
C GLN A 93 -37.43 26.89 10.33
N GLN A 94 -36.45 27.28 9.52
CA GLN A 94 -36.24 28.66 9.06
C GLN A 94 -36.79 28.95 7.64
N GLY A 95 -37.29 27.92 6.95
CA GLY A 95 -37.65 28.00 5.52
C GLY A 95 -36.45 27.76 4.61
N LEU A 96 -36.69 27.52 3.31
CA LEU A 96 -35.65 27.16 2.33
C LEU A 96 -34.44 28.12 2.39
N VAL A 97 -33.29 27.61 2.82
CA VAL A 97 -32.01 28.32 2.73
C VAL A 97 -31.49 28.15 1.33
N LEU A 98 -31.45 29.25 0.59
CA LEU A 98 -30.83 29.33 -0.72
C LEU A 98 -29.34 29.67 -0.50
N GLU A 99 -28.42 28.78 -0.87
CA GLU A 99 -26.99 29.09 -0.79
C GLU A 99 -26.64 30.18 -1.83
N GLU A 100 -26.12 31.31 -1.36
CA GLU A 100 -25.59 32.37 -2.21
C GLU A 100 -24.12 32.08 -2.54
N ILE A 101 -23.87 31.60 -3.75
CA ILE A 101 -22.51 31.45 -4.26
C ILE A 101 -22.09 32.79 -4.85
N SER A 102 -21.17 33.49 -4.17
CA SER A 102 -20.54 34.70 -4.71
C SER A 102 -19.08 34.40 -5.07
N GLU A 103 -18.80 34.34 -6.37
CA GLU A 103 -17.43 34.27 -6.86
C GLU A 103 -16.88 35.70 -7.04
N ARG A 104 -15.75 35.99 -6.38
CA ARG A 104 -14.98 37.22 -6.58
C ARG A 104 -13.74 36.90 -7.40
N THR A 105 -13.74 37.26 -8.67
CA THR A 105 -12.50 37.41 -9.44
C THR A 105 -11.79 38.67 -8.96
N ILE A 106 -10.64 38.52 -8.32
CA ILE A 106 -9.74 39.64 -8.02
C ILE A 106 -9.03 39.96 -9.35
N ALA A 107 -9.39 41.07 -9.99
CA ALA A 107 -8.55 41.64 -11.02
C ALA A 107 -7.25 42.08 -10.33
N HIS A 108 -6.14 41.39 -10.58
CA HIS A 108 -4.84 41.86 -10.13
C HIS A 108 -4.51 43.17 -10.86
N GLU A 109 -4.52 44.28 -10.13
CA GLU A 109 -4.17 45.63 -10.61
C GLU A 109 -2.66 45.81 -10.89
N ASN A 110 -1.96 44.76 -11.31
CA ASN A 110 -0.52 44.82 -11.64
C ASN A 110 -0.27 44.49 -13.11
N SER A 111 -0.94 45.20 -14.01
CA SER A 111 -0.53 45.24 -15.42
C SER A 111 -0.76 46.65 -15.96
N GLU A 112 0.33 47.42 -16.05
CA GLU A 112 0.37 48.81 -16.55
C GLU A 112 0.02 48.93 -18.06
N ASN A 113 -0.67 47.97 -18.68
CA ASN A 113 -0.98 48.02 -20.11
C ASN A 113 -2.24 47.25 -20.51
N ALA A 114 -3.40 47.58 -19.94
CA ALA A 114 -4.67 47.07 -20.45
C ALA A 114 -5.80 48.11 -20.35
N VAL A 115 -5.76 49.10 -21.25
CA VAL A 115 -6.97 49.83 -21.65
C VAL A 115 -7.83 48.89 -22.49
N LYS A 116 -8.64 48.07 -21.80
CA LYS A 116 -9.86 47.49 -22.36
C LYS A 116 -10.90 47.58 -21.27
N GLU A 117 -11.82 48.53 -21.41
CA GLU A 117 -13.01 48.63 -20.60
C GLU A 117 -13.74 47.28 -20.64
N SER A 118 -13.52 46.46 -19.61
CA SER A 118 -14.24 45.21 -19.44
C SER A 118 -15.70 45.57 -19.19
N GLN A 119 -16.58 45.15 -20.09
CA GLN A 119 -18.02 45.38 -19.96
C GLN A 119 -18.52 44.99 -18.57
N PRO A 120 -19.52 45.71 -17.99
CA PRO A 120 -20.08 45.37 -16.70
C PRO A 120 -20.54 43.91 -16.71
N PHE A 121 -19.84 43.05 -15.96
CA PHE A 121 -20.15 41.64 -15.93
C PHE A 121 -21.44 41.44 -15.13
N GLU A 122 -22.55 41.11 -15.80
CA GLU A 122 -23.81 40.77 -15.15
C GLU A 122 -23.66 39.47 -14.35
N ARG A 123 -23.54 39.61 -13.03
CA ARG A 123 -23.48 38.46 -12.11
C ARG A 123 -24.87 37.87 -11.95
N LYS A 124 -25.14 36.74 -12.62
CA LYS A 124 -26.33 35.93 -12.36
C LYS A 124 -26.15 35.17 -11.04
N ARG A 125 -26.97 35.48 -10.05
CA ARG A 125 -27.06 34.68 -8.81
C ARG A 125 -27.79 33.38 -9.14
N ILE A 126 -27.10 32.26 -9.04
CA ILE A 126 -27.73 30.94 -9.15
C ILE A 126 -27.89 30.41 -7.73
N PHE A 127 -29.12 30.36 -7.26
CA PHE A 127 -29.43 29.72 -5.99
C PHE A 127 -29.49 28.20 -6.22
N LYS A 128 -28.59 27.44 -5.60
CA LYS A 128 -28.69 25.97 -5.62
C LYS A 128 -29.49 25.53 -4.39
N ARG A 129 -30.54 24.75 -4.61
CA ARG A 129 -31.25 24.07 -3.52
C ARG A 129 -30.35 22.92 -3.04
N LEU A 130 -30.05 22.89 -1.75
CA LEU A 130 -29.39 21.73 -1.14
C LEU A 130 -30.33 20.52 -1.26
N ASP A 131 -29.90 19.51 -2.00
CA ASP A 131 -30.61 18.25 -2.13
C ASP A 131 -30.20 17.32 -0.99
N PHE A 132 -30.84 17.53 0.15
CA PHE A 132 -30.62 16.75 1.35
C PHE A 132 -30.81 15.24 1.10
N THR A 133 -31.82 14.85 0.31
CA THR A 133 -32.13 13.44 0.07
C THR A 133 -30.99 12.73 -0.64
N ASN A 134 -30.45 13.33 -1.70
CA ASN A 134 -29.32 12.74 -2.43
C ASN A 134 -28.05 12.67 -1.58
N GLU A 135 -27.74 13.73 -0.81
CA GLU A 135 -26.59 13.73 0.09
C GLU A 135 -26.75 12.71 1.23
N PHE A 136 -27.96 12.52 1.77
CA PHE A 136 -28.24 11.46 2.75
C PHE A 136 -28.00 10.08 2.17
N CYS A 137 -28.57 9.78 1.01
CA CYS A 137 -28.38 8.49 0.35
C CYS A 137 -26.90 8.22 0.08
N ARG A 138 -26.15 9.24 -0.37
CA ARG A 138 -24.71 9.14 -0.61
C ARG A 138 -23.94 8.82 0.67
N LEU A 139 -24.15 9.58 1.74
CA LEU A 139 -23.42 9.42 3.00
C LEU A 139 -23.78 8.10 3.70
N VAL A 140 -25.04 7.71 3.74
CA VAL A 140 -25.48 6.42 4.30
C VAL A 140 -24.87 5.26 3.52
N SER A 141 -24.88 5.33 2.18
CA SER A 141 -24.26 4.30 1.34
C SER A 141 -22.75 4.22 1.51
N LEU A 142 -22.09 5.34 1.81
CA LEU A 142 -20.65 5.36 2.08
C LEU A 142 -20.34 4.75 3.45
N ILE A 143 -21.12 5.08 4.48
CA ILE A 143 -20.99 4.51 5.82
C ILE A 143 -21.10 2.98 5.77
N THR A 144 -22.13 2.44 5.09
CA THR A 144 -22.32 0.99 5.00
C THR A 144 -21.16 0.31 4.28
N LYS A 145 -20.65 0.90 3.19
CA LYS A 145 -19.48 0.37 2.48
C LYS A 145 -18.22 0.36 3.36
N LEU A 146 -17.99 1.43 4.11
CA LEU A 146 -16.85 1.53 5.03
C LEU A 146 -16.95 0.50 6.16
N GLU A 147 -18.14 0.32 6.74
CA GLU A 147 -18.39 -0.68 7.79
C GLU A 147 -18.17 -2.10 7.29
N ILE A 148 -18.67 -2.44 6.10
CA ILE A 148 -18.43 -3.74 5.46
C ILE A 148 -16.94 -3.96 5.22
N ALA A 149 -16.22 -2.97 4.70
CA ALA A 149 -14.78 -3.08 4.44
C ALA A 149 -13.97 -3.30 5.74
N ILE A 150 -14.33 -2.61 6.82
CA ILE A 150 -13.70 -2.80 8.13
C ILE A 150 -13.94 -4.22 8.67
N LEU A 151 -15.17 -4.72 8.57
CA LEU A 151 -15.52 -6.08 9.01
C LEU A 151 -14.78 -7.15 8.19
N ASP A 152 -14.72 -7.00 6.87
CA ASP A 152 -13.99 -7.92 5.98
C ASP A 152 -12.49 -7.95 6.32
N MET A 153 -11.89 -6.79 6.59
CA MET A 153 -10.50 -6.72 7.09
C MET A 153 -10.32 -7.45 8.42
N GLN A 154 -11.24 -7.31 9.36
CA GLN A 154 -11.18 -8.01 10.65
C GLN A 154 -11.30 -9.53 10.49
N LEU A 155 -12.20 -10.01 9.65
CA LEU A 155 -12.35 -11.44 9.33
C LEU A 155 -11.08 -12.01 8.70
N LYS A 156 -10.49 -11.29 7.74
CA LYS A 156 -9.21 -11.68 7.13
C LYS A 156 -8.07 -11.70 8.14
N GLN A 157 -8.04 -10.75 9.07
CA GLN A 157 -7.04 -10.73 10.13
C GLN A 157 -7.16 -11.95 11.05
N LEU A 158 -8.39 -12.31 11.46
CA LEU A 158 -8.63 -13.52 12.26
C LEU A 158 -8.18 -14.79 11.52
N ALA A 159 -8.50 -14.90 10.22
CA ALA A 159 -8.06 -16.03 9.40
C ALA A 159 -6.52 -16.11 9.30
N ILE A 160 -5.83 -14.98 9.17
CA ILE A 160 -4.37 -14.92 9.20
C ILE A 160 -3.84 -15.39 10.56
N ASP A 161 -4.44 -14.96 11.65
CA ASP A 161 -4.00 -15.31 13.00
C ASP A 161 -4.24 -16.79 13.31
N GLU A 162 -5.33 -17.38 12.81
CA GLU A 162 -5.54 -18.84 12.84
C GLU A 162 -4.46 -19.60 12.07
N LEU A 163 -4.11 -19.13 10.86
CA LEU A 163 -3.06 -19.75 10.06
C LEU A 163 -1.69 -19.65 10.74
N LYS A 164 -1.40 -18.55 11.44
CA LYS A 164 -0.17 -18.42 12.24
C LYS A 164 -0.16 -19.44 13.37
N ARG A 165 -1.25 -19.56 14.14
CA ARG A 165 -1.37 -20.58 15.21
C ARG A 165 -1.22 -22.02 14.70
N ARG A 166 -1.70 -22.32 13.49
CA ARG A 166 -1.51 -23.64 12.86
C ARG A 166 -0.07 -23.91 12.43
N LYS A 167 0.70 -22.86 12.14
CA LYS A 167 2.11 -22.95 11.71
C LYS A 167 3.10 -22.85 12.86
N GLU A 168 2.68 -22.33 14.01
CA GLU A 168 3.48 -22.44 15.24
C GLU A 168 3.67 -23.93 15.54
N PRO A 169 4.92 -24.41 15.66
CA PRO A 169 5.15 -25.79 16.09
C PRO A 169 4.48 -25.94 17.45
N LYS A 170 3.64 -26.97 17.61
CA LYS A 170 3.10 -27.28 18.93
C LYS A 170 4.30 -27.41 19.86
N GLN A 171 4.28 -26.68 20.99
CA GLN A 171 5.35 -26.67 21.97
C GLN A 171 5.74 -28.14 22.29
N GLY A 172 6.98 -28.54 21.99
CA GLY A 172 7.50 -29.90 22.19
C GLY A 172 7.46 -30.86 20.97
N GLN A 173 6.86 -30.48 19.83
CA GLN A 173 6.76 -31.38 18.67
C GLN A 173 8.09 -31.56 17.93
N ASN A 174 8.89 -30.50 17.82
CA ASN A 174 10.24 -30.58 17.24
C ASN A 174 11.23 -31.34 18.15
N ASP A 175 10.98 -31.36 19.47
CA ASP A 175 11.85 -32.04 20.42
C ASP A 175 11.62 -33.56 20.40
N LEU A 176 10.39 -34.02 20.10
CA LEU A 176 10.07 -35.44 19.95
C LEU A 176 10.51 -36.02 18.60
N ASP A 177 10.42 -35.24 17.51
CA ASP A 177 10.78 -35.67 16.15
C ASP A 177 12.29 -35.93 15.95
N HIS A 178 13.13 -35.55 16.93
CA HIS A 178 14.58 -35.76 16.91
C HIS A 178 15.08 -36.74 17.98
N MET A 179 14.19 -37.29 18.80
CA MET A 179 14.54 -38.28 19.82
C MET A 179 14.66 -39.68 19.20
N THR A 180 15.64 -40.44 19.68
CA THR A 180 15.73 -41.86 19.34
C THR A 180 14.65 -42.67 20.09
N ASP A 181 14.21 -43.81 19.55
CA ASP A 181 13.16 -44.65 20.14
C ASP A 181 13.40 -44.94 21.64
N ARG A 182 14.68 -45.10 22.04
CA ARG A 182 15.06 -45.35 23.43
C ARG A 182 14.82 -44.16 24.36
N GLU A 183 15.07 -42.94 23.88
CA GLU A 183 14.86 -41.72 24.67
C GLU A 183 13.36 -41.39 24.78
N LEU A 184 12.57 -41.77 23.76
CA LEU A 184 11.11 -41.71 23.79
C LEU A 184 10.53 -42.66 24.85
N ASP A 185 10.99 -43.92 24.87
CA ASP A 185 10.56 -44.91 25.86
C ASP A 185 10.89 -44.49 27.30
N GLU A 186 12.07 -43.89 27.54
CA GLU A 186 12.48 -43.38 28.86
C GLU A 186 11.57 -42.23 29.33
N LYS A 187 11.23 -41.26 28.46
CA LYS A 187 10.28 -40.19 28.80
C LYS A 187 8.86 -40.68 29.02
N ILE A 188 8.43 -41.70 28.27
CA ILE A 188 7.11 -42.31 28.45
C ILE A 188 7.05 -42.99 29.82
N MET A 189 8.10 -43.71 30.20
CA MET A 189 8.19 -44.35 31.52
C MET A 189 8.14 -43.34 32.67
N GLU A 190 8.80 -42.18 32.56
CA GLU A 190 8.72 -41.10 33.56
C GLU A 190 7.32 -40.46 33.69
N LEU A 191 6.52 -40.46 32.62
CA LEU A 191 5.16 -39.91 32.65
C LEU A 191 4.14 -40.86 33.28
N PHE A 192 4.44 -42.16 33.34
CA PHE A 192 3.57 -43.20 33.89
C PHE A 192 4.05 -43.77 35.24
N SER A 193 5.18 -43.28 35.77
CA SER A 193 5.66 -43.53 37.14
C SER A 193 5.13 -42.51 38.14
#